data_AF-A0A9E2P477-F1
#
_entry.id   AF-A0A9E2P477-F1
#
_cell.length_a   1.000
_cell.length_b   1.000
_cell.length_c   1.000
_cell.angle_alpha   90.00
_cell.angle_beta   90.00
_cell.angle_gamma   90.00
#
_symmetry.space_group_name_H-M   'P 1'
#
loop_
_entity.id
_entity.type
_entity.pdbx_description
1 polymer ?
#
loop_
_entity_poly.entity_id
_entity_poly.type
_entity_poly.pdbx_seq_one_letter_code
_entity_poly.pdbx_strand_id
1 'polypeptide(L)'
;MAEDRAPRLIWTDDGSPRSGRFDDIYFSREDGLAETRAVFLAGCGLPGAWAGRTRFCVGELGFGTGLNIAALLDLWRREGPPGARLEIFSVEAFPLARHEAARALAAWPELAEAAGALLDAWPAATSGFHRLDLPAFNATLDLAVGDADRALSQWTGRADAWFLDGFAPSTNPGMWSDAVLDGIAARSAPDARVATFTVAGAVRRGLTARGFVVEKRPGHGRKRERLEARLPGPESAPRPTPTVAVVGAGIAGAALARAFAALGLRATVVEAERPGAGGSGFPAGLVTPRLDAGDGDIAALYAQALTRAAALYGGMPGAVVGAGVLQLEQTPRDAGRFAKVAAQAVWPDGAMAVRDEAACAAQIGEPTTGGGLWMRDAMAVRPAAVLEAWLGAADRLTATAAGIERADDGWRLLDPSGAVILKADIVVIAAGWGAAALAPDLPLSPVRGQADWVEGVATGPVAWGGYATPTGSGLLFGATHDRGETGGGPTAEASARNLATVAARLPELAARIAAAGPVQSRTAVRATTPDRLPLAGAAGADGLFILGGLGSRGLCAAPLLAEHVAALATGASSPLPAGLAARVAPLRQAAGRGVVQPDSM
;
A
#
# COMPACT_ATOMS: atom_id res chain seq x y z
N MET A 1 2.61 -20.16 -18.76
CA MET A 1 3.66 -20.88 -18.01
C MET A 1 4.24 -19.88 -17.04
N ALA A 2 4.21 -20.15 -15.74
CA ALA A 2 4.86 -19.26 -14.77
C ALA A 2 6.36 -19.27 -15.07
N GLU A 3 6.97 -18.10 -15.28
CA GLU A 3 8.43 -17.98 -15.32
C GLU A 3 8.99 -18.56 -14.01
N ASP A 4 10.00 -19.43 -14.11
CA ASP A 4 10.74 -19.89 -12.94
C ASP A 4 11.33 -18.65 -12.24
N ARG A 5 10.86 -18.39 -11.02
CA ARG A 5 11.26 -17.27 -10.16
C ARG A 5 12.13 -17.69 -8.99
N ALA A 6 12.51 -18.96 -8.91
CA ALA A 6 13.41 -19.40 -7.85
C ALA A 6 14.79 -18.73 -8.01
N PRO A 7 15.38 -18.22 -6.92
CA PRO A 7 16.73 -17.65 -6.94
C PRO A 7 17.81 -18.68 -7.27
N ARG A 8 17.49 -19.98 -7.15
CA ARG A 8 18.40 -21.13 -7.34
C ARG A 8 19.68 -20.97 -6.52
N LEU A 9 19.52 -20.67 -5.23
CA LEU A 9 20.61 -20.40 -4.31
C LEU A 9 21.44 -21.66 -4.03
N ILE A 10 22.76 -21.54 -4.12
CA ILE A 10 23.74 -22.57 -3.77
C ILE A 10 24.61 -22.01 -2.65
N TRP A 11 24.73 -22.76 -1.56
CA TRP A 11 25.64 -22.41 -0.47
C TRP A 11 26.98 -23.09 -0.71
N THR A 12 28.04 -22.30 -0.82
CA THR A 12 29.41 -22.82 -0.97
C THR A 12 29.95 -23.36 0.36
N ASP A 13 31.06 -24.10 0.31
CA ASP A 13 31.66 -24.75 1.48
C ASP A 13 32.13 -23.74 2.55
N ASP A 14 32.48 -22.52 2.15
CA ASP A 14 32.81 -21.38 3.03
C ASP A 14 31.55 -20.70 3.63
N GLY A 15 30.36 -21.13 3.22
CA GLY A 15 29.08 -20.61 3.66
C GLY A 15 28.61 -19.34 2.94
N SER A 16 29.25 -18.94 1.83
CA SER A 16 28.81 -17.80 1.01
C SER A 16 27.60 -18.18 0.13
N PRO A 17 26.63 -17.27 -0.08
CA PRO A 17 25.52 -17.50 -1.00
C PRO A 17 25.95 -17.24 -2.47
N ARG A 18 25.69 -18.21 -3.35
CA ARG A 18 25.91 -18.10 -4.80
C ARG A 18 24.60 -18.28 -5.57
N SER A 19 24.35 -17.45 -6.59
CA SER A 19 23.22 -17.65 -7.49
C SER A 19 23.57 -18.70 -8.55
N GLY A 20 22.86 -19.83 -8.55
CA GLY A 20 22.95 -20.81 -9.64
C GLY A 20 22.32 -20.32 -10.95
N ARG A 21 21.56 -19.23 -10.93
CA ARG A 21 20.96 -18.62 -12.14
C ARG A 21 21.96 -17.75 -12.91
N PHE A 22 22.74 -16.96 -12.17
CA PHE A 22 23.71 -16.01 -12.75
C PHE A 22 25.15 -16.51 -12.67
N ASP A 23 25.36 -17.67 -12.05
CA ASP A 23 26.65 -18.32 -11.81
C ASP A 23 27.66 -17.45 -11.05
N ASP A 24 27.16 -16.54 -10.20
CA ASP A 24 27.93 -15.50 -9.53
C ASP A 24 27.59 -15.43 -8.02
N ILE A 25 28.51 -14.91 -7.20
CA ILE A 25 28.33 -14.80 -5.74
C ILE A 25 27.53 -13.54 -5.39
N TYR A 26 26.70 -13.62 -4.35
CA TYR A 26 26.01 -12.44 -3.82
C TYR A 26 26.99 -11.52 -3.07
N PHE A 27 27.88 -12.12 -2.27
CA PHE A 27 28.98 -11.42 -1.59
C PHE A 27 30.04 -12.42 -1.13
N SER A 28 31.24 -11.92 -0.82
CA SER A 28 32.23 -12.67 -0.04
C SER A 28 31.88 -12.62 1.44
N ARG A 29 31.88 -13.76 2.14
CA ARG A 29 31.59 -13.81 3.58
C ARG A 29 32.63 -13.07 4.44
N GLU A 30 33.90 -13.03 4.00
CA GLU A 30 34.99 -12.37 4.73
C GLU A 30 34.98 -10.84 4.59
N ASP A 31 34.61 -10.32 3.40
CA ASP A 31 34.76 -8.89 3.07
C ASP A 31 33.44 -8.17 2.71
N GLY A 32 32.30 -8.89 2.62
CA GLY A 32 31.07 -8.37 2.02
C GLY A 32 30.55 -7.07 2.65
N LEU A 33 30.52 -6.98 3.98
CA LEU A 33 30.07 -5.76 4.66
C LEU A 33 31.07 -4.59 4.53
N ALA A 34 32.38 -4.88 4.53
CA ALA A 34 33.40 -3.86 4.31
C ALA A 34 33.33 -3.32 2.87
N GLU A 35 33.06 -4.20 1.89
CA GLU A 35 32.80 -3.82 0.50
C GLU A 35 31.52 -2.97 0.40
N THR A 36 30.40 -3.37 1.00
CA THR A 36 29.16 -2.58 1.04
C THR A 36 29.40 -1.17 1.59
N ARG A 37 30.10 -1.07 2.73
CA ARG A 37 30.43 0.22 3.37
C ARG A 37 31.31 1.09 2.46
N ALA A 38 32.31 0.51 1.81
CA ALA A 38 33.26 1.23 0.98
C ALA A 38 32.69 1.62 -0.40
N VAL A 39 31.98 0.71 -1.05
CA VAL A 39 31.45 0.90 -2.41
C VAL A 39 30.19 1.74 -2.35
N PHE A 40 29.17 1.33 -1.59
CA PHE A 40 27.85 1.94 -1.67
C PHE A 40 27.71 3.11 -0.69
N LEU A 41 27.95 2.89 0.60
CA LEU A 41 27.73 3.94 1.60
C LEU A 41 28.70 5.10 1.40
N ALA A 42 30.01 4.83 1.45
CA ALA A 42 31.03 5.85 1.25
C ALA A 42 31.04 6.39 -0.19
N GLY A 43 30.79 5.56 -1.21
CA GLY A 43 30.73 6.00 -2.60
C GLY A 43 29.56 6.95 -2.90
N CYS A 44 28.46 6.83 -2.14
CA CYS A 44 27.39 7.82 -2.15
C CYS A 44 27.61 8.97 -1.16
N GLY A 45 28.80 9.09 -0.56
CA GLY A 45 29.16 10.17 0.37
C GLY A 45 28.41 10.11 1.70
N LEU A 46 27.95 8.94 2.13
CA LEU A 46 27.24 8.75 3.41
C LEU A 46 28.26 8.62 4.56
N PRO A 47 27.95 9.16 5.76
CA PRO A 47 26.72 9.88 6.14
C PRO A 47 26.70 11.36 5.72
N GLY A 48 27.80 11.90 5.17
CA GLY A 48 27.94 13.34 4.87
C GLY A 48 26.83 13.94 4.01
N ALA A 49 26.27 13.17 3.07
CA ALA A 49 25.15 13.61 2.22
C ALA A 49 23.81 13.81 2.99
N TRP A 50 23.72 13.39 4.26
CA TRP A 50 22.53 13.61 5.08
C TRP A 50 22.50 14.97 5.77
N ALA A 51 23.60 15.73 5.73
CA ALA A 51 23.67 17.04 6.38
C ALA A 51 22.52 17.96 5.93
N GLY A 52 21.77 18.50 6.90
CA GLY A 52 20.64 19.40 6.64
C GLY A 52 19.39 18.75 6.03
N ARG A 53 19.36 17.43 5.87
CA ARG A 53 18.22 16.70 5.28
C ARG A 53 17.23 16.28 6.36
N THR A 54 15.94 16.54 6.10
CA THR A 54 14.83 15.97 6.88
C THR A 54 14.32 14.66 6.29
N ARG A 55 14.67 14.38 5.03
CA ARG A 55 14.35 13.15 4.32
C ARG A 55 15.48 12.82 3.34
N PHE A 56 15.80 11.53 3.24
CA PHE A 56 16.78 11.02 2.29
C PHE A 56 16.26 9.74 1.63
N CYS A 57 16.31 9.67 0.30
CA CYS A 57 15.84 8.50 -0.46
C CYS A 57 17.01 7.75 -1.10
N VAL A 58 17.15 6.46 -0.80
CA VAL A 58 18.08 5.55 -1.47
C VAL A 58 17.33 4.68 -2.46
N GLY A 59 17.77 4.70 -3.73
CA GLY A 59 17.39 3.73 -4.74
C GLY A 59 18.41 2.59 -4.78
N GLU A 60 17.95 1.35 -4.91
CA GLU A 60 18.80 0.18 -5.07
C GLU A 60 18.27 -0.70 -6.20
N LEU A 61 19.19 -1.21 -7.01
CA LEU A 61 18.90 -2.29 -7.94
C LEU A 61 19.65 -3.53 -7.47
N GLY A 62 18.93 -4.61 -7.18
CA GLY A 62 19.47 -5.85 -6.63
C GLY A 62 19.41 -5.89 -5.10
N PHE A 63 18.23 -6.16 -4.54
CA PHE A 63 18.05 -6.32 -3.09
C PHE A 63 18.87 -7.49 -2.53
N GLY A 64 18.89 -8.60 -3.28
CA GLY A 64 19.58 -9.84 -2.94
C GLY A 64 19.31 -10.28 -1.51
N THR A 65 20.38 -10.36 -0.72
CA THR A 65 20.34 -10.82 0.67
C THR A 65 19.85 -9.76 1.66
N GLY A 66 19.68 -8.50 1.22
CA GLY A 66 19.37 -7.36 2.07
C GLY A 66 20.59 -6.74 2.79
N LEU A 67 21.82 -7.15 2.46
CA LEU A 67 23.04 -6.68 3.14
C LEU A 67 23.23 -5.17 3.07
N ASN A 68 23.12 -4.57 1.88
CA ASN A 68 23.27 -3.12 1.71
C ASN A 68 22.24 -2.35 2.52
N ILE A 69 20.99 -2.82 2.54
CA ILE A 69 19.91 -2.21 3.30
C ILE A 69 20.16 -2.35 4.80
N ALA A 70 20.58 -3.51 5.29
CA ALA A 70 20.93 -3.69 6.70
C ALA A 70 22.11 -2.78 7.11
N ALA A 71 23.14 -2.65 6.28
CA ALA A 71 24.28 -1.76 6.52
C ALA A 71 23.88 -0.27 6.49
N LEU A 72 22.99 0.11 5.58
CA LEU A 72 22.44 1.46 5.49
C LEU A 72 21.62 1.81 6.74
N LEU A 73 20.77 0.89 7.21
CA LEU A 73 19.97 1.08 8.43
C LEU A 73 20.86 1.21 9.68
N ASP A 74 21.90 0.39 9.79
CA ASP A 74 22.93 0.48 10.85
C ASP A 74 23.65 1.85 10.83
N LEU A 75 24.08 2.32 9.65
CA LEU A 75 24.67 3.65 9.54
C LEU A 75 23.67 4.76 9.88
N TRP A 76 22.43 4.65 9.40
CA TRP A 76 21.36 5.62 9.64
C TRP A 76 21.01 5.75 11.12
N ARG A 77 20.97 4.62 11.85
CA ARG A 77 20.78 4.61 13.30
C ARG A 77 21.84 5.42 14.03
N ARG A 78 23.10 5.32 13.60
CA ARG A 78 24.25 5.94 14.28
C ARG A 78 24.44 7.41 13.91
N GLU A 79 24.26 7.74 12.63
CA GLU A 79 24.71 9.01 12.04
C GLU A 79 23.58 9.79 11.33
N GLY A 80 22.35 9.23 11.30
CA GLY A 80 21.20 9.88 10.68
C GLY A 80 20.79 11.16 11.41
N PRO A 81 20.33 12.21 10.71
CA PRO A 81 19.89 13.43 11.36
C PRO A 81 18.70 13.16 12.30
N PRO A 82 18.64 13.78 13.50
CA PRO A 82 17.57 13.55 14.45
C PRO A 82 16.19 13.83 13.85
N GLY A 83 15.27 12.87 13.95
CA GLY A 83 13.91 12.98 13.42
C GLY A 83 13.79 12.95 11.89
N ALA A 84 14.90 12.90 11.15
CA ALA A 84 14.87 12.72 9.71
C ALA A 84 14.39 11.32 9.33
N ARG A 85 13.87 11.19 8.11
CA ARG A 85 13.31 9.96 7.58
C ARG A 85 14.16 9.37 6.47
N LEU A 86 14.38 8.06 6.52
CA LEU A 86 15.01 7.31 5.44
C LEU A 86 13.95 6.61 4.58
N GLU A 87 14.00 6.83 3.28
CA GLU A 87 13.22 6.10 2.30
C GLU A 87 14.14 5.23 1.46
N ILE A 88 13.70 4.00 1.19
CA ILE A 88 14.45 3.05 0.40
C ILE A 88 13.52 2.51 -0.68
N PHE A 89 13.94 2.57 -1.92
CA PHE A 89 13.31 1.88 -3.03
C PHE A 89 14.28 0.85 -3.56
N SER A 90 13.99 -0.43 -3.37
CA SER A 90 14.84 -1.52 -3.86
C SER A 90 14.10 -2.39 -4.86
N VAL A 91 14.84 -2.94 -5.83
CA VAL A 91 14.28 -3.81 -6.87
C VAL A 91 14.91 -5.20 -6.79
N GLU A 92 14.08 -6.24 -6.86
CA GLU A 92 14.52 -7.62 -6.86
C GLU A 92 13.68 -8.50 -7.80
N ALA A 93 14.32 -9.20 -8.72
CA ALA A 93 13.62 -10.08 -9.65
C ALA A 93 13.39 -11.49 -9.04
N PHE A 94 14.28 -11.93 -8.15
CA PHE A 94 14.33 -13.27 -7.58
C PHE A 94 14.54 -13.21 -6.06
N PRO A 95 13.54 -12.75 -5.28
CA PRO A 95 13.70 -12.56 -3.84
C PRO A 95 13.99 -13.88 -3.14
N LEU A 96 14.96 -13.86 -2.22
CA LEU A 96 15.26 -15.01 -1.36
C LEU A 96 14.11 -15.29 -0.40
N ALA A 97 13.98 -16.55 0.02
CA ALA A 97 13.10 -16.87 1.13
C ALA A 97 13.65 -16.25 2.43
N ARG A 98 12.76 -15.87 3.36
CA ARG A 98 13.14 -15.24 4.64
C ARG A 98 14.24 -16.01 5.38
N HIS A 99 14.15 -17.34 5.41
CA HIS A 99 15.13 -18.18 6.12
C HIS A 99 16.50 -18.21 5.43
N GLU A 100 16.56 -18.07 4.10
CA GLU A 100 17.80 -17.96 3.34
C GLU A 100 18.47 -16.61 3.58
N ALA A 101 17.68 -15.52 3.55
CA ALA A 101 18.15 -14.18 3.91
C ALA A 101 18.67 -14.14 5.36
N ALA A 102 17.97 -14.78 6.30
CA ALA A 102 18.42 -14.88 7.69
C ALA A 102 19.78 -15.58 7.82
N ARG A 103 19.97 -16.70 7.08
CA ARG A 103 21.25 -17.41 7.04
C ARG A 103 22.37 -16.52 6.46
N ALA A 104 22.08 -15.75 5.42
CA ALA A 104 23.05 -14.85 4.80
C ALA A 104 23.47 -13.72 5.76
N LEU A 105 22.49 -13.03 6.37
CA LEU A 105 22.73 -11.89 7.24
C LEU A 105 23.37 -12.27 8.58
N ALA A 106 23.21 -13.52 9.04
CA ALA A 106 23.85 -14.03 10.25
C ALA A 106 25.39 -14.02 10.19
N ALA A 107 26.00 -13.82 9.00
CA ALA A 107 27.44 -13.64 8.87
C ALA A 107 27.96 -12.36 9.54
N TRP A 108 27.10 -11.37 9.79
CA TRP A 108 27.49 -10.09 10.42
C TRP A 108 26.67 -9.79 11.67
N PRO A 109 27.08 -10.31 12.84
CA PRO A 109 26.41 -10.04 14.11
C PRO A 109 26.31 -8.54 14.44
N GLU A 110 27.21 -7.71 13.92
CA GLU A 110 27.14 -6.25 14.09
C GLU A 110 25.89 -5.61 13.45
N LEU A 111 25.27 -6.28 12.47
CA LEU A 111 24.03 -5.82 11.83
C LEU A 111 22.76 -6.46 12.44
N ALA A 112 22.87 -7.18 13.56
CA ALA A 112 21.78 -8.02 14.07
C ALA A 112 20.45 -7.25 14.30
N GLU A 113 20.51 -6.01 14.81
CA GLU A 113 19.29 -5.18 15.00
C GLU A 113 18.63 -4.85 13.65
N ALA A 114 19.42 -4.36 12.69
CA ALA A 114 18.92 -3.98 11.37
C ALA A 114 18.43 -5.20 10.57
N ALA A 115 19.18 -6.30 10.60
CA ALA A 115 18.81 -7.56 9.98
C ALA A 115 17.53 -8.13 10.59
N GLY A 116 17.40 -8.11 11.92
CA GLY A 116 16.19 -8.55 12.62
C GLY A 116 14.96 -7.78 12.18
N ALA A 117 15.03 -6.45 12.19
CA ALA A 117 13.92 -5.59 11.75
C ALA A 117 13.53 -5.84 10.28
N LEU A 118 14.51 -6.04 9.39
CA LEU A 118 14.25 -6.36 7.99
C LEU A 118 13.62 -7.75 7.81
N LEU A 119 14.09 -8.75 8.55
CA LEU A 119 13.58 -10.13 8.48
C LEU A 119 12.17 -10.26 9.08
N ASP A 120 11.83 -9.46 10.09
CA ASP A 120 10.49 -9.44 10.68
C ASP A 120 9.45 -8.85 9.73
N ALA A 121 9.86 -7.94 8.85
CA ALA A 121 9.01 -7.34 7.81
C ALA A 121 9.12 -8.03 6.44
N TRP A 122 9.94 -9.08 6.29
CA TRP A 122 10.29 -9.68 4.99
C TRP A 122 9.04 -10.05 4.16
N PRO A 123 8.90 -9.56 2.92
CA PRO A 123 7.65 -9.69 2.19
C PRO A 123 7.54 -11.07 1.52
N ALA A 124 6.32 -11.40 1.09
CA ALA A 124 6.12 -12.55 0.21
C ALA A 124 6.77 -12.29 -1.17
N ALA A 125 7.18 -13.35 -1.86
CA ALA A 125 7.80 -13.29 -3.18
C ALA A 125 6.81 -13.00 -4.35
N THR A 126 5.67 -12.36 -4.06
CA THR A 126 4.67 -12.03 -5.09
C THR A 126 5.11 -10.81 -5.90
N SER A 127 4.73 -10.75 -7.17
CA SER A 127 5.07 -9.60 -8.02
C SER A 127 4.41 -8.31 -7.54
N GLY A 128 5.12 -7.19 -7.69
CA GLY A 128 4.58 -5.85 -7.42
C GLY A 128 5.37 -5.11 -6.35
N PHE A 129 4.81 -4.01 -5.86
CA PHE A 129 5.44 -3.18 -4.84
C PHE A 129 4.97 -3.62 -3.45
N HIS A 130 5.93 -3.80 -2.55
CA HIS A 130 5.70 -4.14 -1.15
C HIS A 130 6.26 -3.03 -0.28
N ARG A 131 5.42 -2.41 0.54
CA ARG A 131 5.86 -1.41 1.52
C ARG A 131 6.09 -2.05 2.87
N LEU A 132 7.29 -1.91 3.39
CA LEU A 132 7.76 -2.39 4.69
C LEU A 132 8.04 -1.18 5.59
N ASP A 133 7.42 -1.18 6.77
CA ASP A 133 7.71 -0.18 7.79
C ASP A 133 8.85 -0.68 8.69
N LEU A 134 9.85 0.17 8.90
CA LEU A 134 10.98 -0.08 9.77
C LEU A 134 11.01 1.01 10.85
N PRO A 135 10.00 1.04 11.75
CA PRO A 135 9.78 2.16 12.66
C PRO A 135 10.94 2.37 13.63
N ALA A 136 11.64 1.30 14.01
CA ALA A 136 12.84 1.38 14.83
C ALA A 136 13.85 2.35 14.20
N PHE A 137 13.98 2.38 12.88
CA PHE A 137 14.97 3.18 12.15
C PHE A 137 14.39 4.49 11.58
N ASN A 138 13.14 4.83 11.89
CA ASN A 138 12.40 5.89 11.19
C ASN A 138 12.53 5.76 9.65
N ALA A 139 12.39 4.52 9.16
CA ALA A 139 12.63 4.18 7.76
C ALA A 139 11.45 3.43 7.13
N THR A 140 11.35 3.53 5.81
CA THR A 140 10.44 2.71 5.00
C THR A 140 11.20 2.14 3.81
N LEU A 141 10.95 0.87 3.53
CA LEU A 141 11.43 0.17 2.33
C LEU A 141 10.25 -0.16 1.43
N ASP A 142 10.29 0.36 0.21
CA ASP A 142 9.46 -0.08 -0.90
C ASP A 142 10.26 -1.08 -1.75
N LEU A 143 9.93 -2.38 -1.64
CA LEU A 143 10.55 -3.44 -2.43
C LEU A 143 9.68 -3.72 -3.67
N ALA A 144 10.23 -3.46 -4.86
CA ALA A 144 9.63 -3.84 -6.13
C ALA A 144 10.11 -5.24 -6.53
N VAL A 145 9.21 -6.23 -6.44
CA VAL A 145 9.47 -7.60 -6.88
C VAL A 145 9.14 -7.75 -8.37
N GLY A 146 10.17 -7.79 -9.20
CA GLY A 146 10.05 -7.89 -10.65
C GLY A 146 11.26 -7.34 -11.41
N ASP A 147 11.07 -7.15 -12.72
CA ASP A 147 12.07 -6.58 -13.61
C ASP A 147 12.37 -5.11 -13.30
N ALA A 148 13.64 -4.71 -13.45
CA ALA A 148 14.12 -3.39 -13.06
C ALA A 148 13.65 -2.25 -13.97
N ASP A 149 13.59 -2.46 -15.29
CA ASP A 149 13.05 -1.45 -16.21
C ASP A 149 11.58 -1.19 -15.88
N ARG A 150 10.80 -2.27 -15.72
CA ARG A 150 9.41 -2.14 -15.31
C ARG A 150 9.29 -1.45 -13.95
N ALA A 151 10.06 -1.84 -12.94
CA ALA A 151 9.98 -1.23 -11.61
C ALA A 151 10.27 0.28 -11.64
N LEU A 152 11.32 0.71 -12.34
CA LEU A 152 11.70 2.12 -12.47
C LEU A 152 10.68 2.94 -13.27
N SER A 153 10.05 2.36 -14.29
CA SER A 153 8.97 3.01 -15.02
C SER A 153 7.73 3.25 -14.15
N GLN A 154 7.49 2.36 -13.18
CA GLN A 154 6.33 2.39 -12.30
C GLN A 154 6.56 3.19 -11.00
N TRP A 155 7.80 3.33 -10.55
CA TRP A 155 8.11 4.11 -9.35
C TRP A 155 8.01 5.61 -9.63
N THR A 156 7.41 6.38 -8.73
CA THR A 156 7.27 7.84 -8.90
C THR A 156 8.18 8.65 -7.98
N GLY A 157 8.96 7.99 -7.13
CA GLY A 157 9.92 8.64 -6.25
C GLY A 157 11.17 9.16 -6.97
N ARG A 158 12.04 9.80 -6.19
CA ARG A 158 13.35 10.27 -6.63
C ARG A 158 14.40 9.90 -5.60
N ALA A 159 15.44 9.21 -6.02
CA ALA A 159 16.57 8.84 -5.17
C ALA A 159 17.60 9.97 -5.07
N ASP A 160 18.00 10.29 -3.85
CA ASP A 160 19.16 11.12 -3.54
C ASP A 160 20.48 10.33 -3.71
N ALA A 161 20.42 9.00 -3.54
CA ALA A 161 21.55 8.10 -3.75
C ALA A 161 21.11 6.78 -4.41
N TRP A 162 21.94 6.23 -5.30
CA TRP A 162 21.73 4.95 -5.97
C TRP A 162 22.82 3.94 -5.63
N PHE A 163 22.40 2.76 -5.16
CA PHE A 163 23.23 1.57 -5.07
C PHE A 163 22.92 0.68 -6.29
N LEU A 164 23.82 0.68 -7.29
CA LEU A 164 23.66 -0.21 -8.43
C LEU A 164 24.40 -1.52 -8.14
N ASP A 165 23.68 -2.47 -7.54
CA ASP A 165 24.21 -3.71 -6.99
C ASP A 165 23.62 -4.95 -7.67
N GLY A 166 23.89 -5.09 -8.97
CA GLY A 166 23.51 -6.25 -9.76
C GLY A 166 24.65 -7.23 -9.95
N PHE A 167 24.34 -8.46 -10.37
CA PHE A 167 25.35 -9.33 -10.95
C PHE A 167 26.11 -8.62 -12.09
N ALA A 168 27.35 -9.05 -12.31
CA ALA A 168 28.26 -8.40 -13.24
C ALA A 168 27.60 -8.15 -14.62
N PRO A 169 27.88 -7.02 -15.31
CA PRO A 169 27.26 -6.73 -16.59
C PRO A 169 27.42 -7.82 -17.67
N SER A 170 28.48 -8.63 -17.57
CA SER A 170 28.70 -9.78 -18.45
C SER A 170 27.73 -10.94 -18.21
N THR A 171 27.20 -11.10 -17.00
CA THR A 171 26.30 -12.19 -16.61
C THR A 171 24.84 -11.74 -16.49
N ASN A 172 24.58 -10.44 -16.30
CA ASN A 172 23.23 -9.87 -16.24
C ASN A 172 23.09 -8.57 -17.08
N PRO A 173 23.26 -8.63 -18.41
CA PRO A 173 23.23 -7.42 -19.25
C PRO A 173 21.90 -6.67 -19.22
N GLY A 174 20.78 -7.34 -18.93
CA GLY A 174 19.44 -6.74 -18.88
C GLY A 174 19.32 -5.65 -17.82
N MET A 175 19.90 -5.88 -16.63
CA MET A 175 19.92 -4.89 -15.55
C MET A 175 20.75 -3.64 -15.88
N TRP A 176 21.69 -3.74 -16.82
CA TRP A 176 22.54 -2.62 -17.26
C TRP A 176 22.11 -2.05 -18.62
N SER A 177 20.87 -2.33 -19.03
CA SER A 177 20.32 -1.86 -20.30
C SER A 177 20.11 -0.35 -20.30
N ASP A 178 20.01 0.22 -21.51
CA ASP A 178 19.73 1.66 -21.68
C ASP A 178 18.41 2.08 -21.02
N ALA A 179 17.37 1.24 -21.07
CA ALA A 179 16.09 1.52 -20.44
C ALA A 179 16.22 1.65 -18.90
N VAL A 180 17.00 0.76 -18.26
CA VAL A 180 17.27 0.85 -16.82
C VAL A 180 18.07 2.11 -16.49
N LEU A 181 19.09 2.44 -17.28
CA LEU A 181 19.88 3.66 -17.08
C LEU A 181 19.03 4.94 -17.29
N ASP A 182 18.11 4.94 -18.25
CA ASP A 182 17.12 6.01 -18.45
C ASP A 182 16.21 6.15 -17.24
N GLY A 183 15.74 5.01 -16.70
CA GLY A 183 14.98 4.95 -15.46
C GLY A 183 15.73 5.55 -14.27
N ILE A 184 17.01 5.18 -14.07
CA ILE A 184 17.87 5.74 -13.01
C ILE A 184 17.98 7.26 -13.15
N ALA A 185 18.23 7.77 -14.36
CA ALA A 185 18.33 9.21 -14.61
C ALA A 185 16.99 9.93 -14.32
N ALA A 186 15.88 9.40 -14.82
CA ALA A 186 14.55 9.97 -14.61
C ALA A 186 14.11 9.98 -13.13
N ARG A 187 14.57 8.98 -12.37
CA ARG A 187 14.28 8.78 -10.95
C ARG A 187 15.39 9.28 -10.02
N SER A 188 16.34 10.06 -10.54
CA SER A 188 17.33 10.75 -9.71
C SER A 188 16.79 12.09 -9.22
N ALA A 189 17.03 12.40 -7.95
CA ALA A 189 16.87 13.75 -7.44
C ALA A 189 17.94 14.68 -8.04
N PRO A 190 17.74 16.01 -8.01
CA PRO A 190 18.84 16.94 -8.22
C PRO A 190 19.99 16.59 -7.26
N ASP A 191 21.21 16.60 -7.79
CA ASP A 191 22.42 16.25 -7.05
C ASP A 191 22.57 14.77 -6.65
N ALA A 192 21.78 13.88 -7.24
CA ALA A 192 21.82 12.47 -6.90
C ALA A 192 23.20 11.85 -7.12
N ARG A 193 23.57 10.97 -6.19
CA ARG A 193 24.84 10.24 -6.20
C ARG A 193 24.59 8.79 -6.61
N VAL A 194 25.53 8.20 -7.32
CA VAL A 194 25.46 6.81 -7.77
C VAL A 194 26.76 6.12 -7.39
N ALA A 195 26.67 4.93 -6.83
CA ALA A 195 27.82 4.09 -6.58
C ALA A 195 27.60 2.67 -7.10
N THR A 196 28.66 2.09 -7.66
CA THR A 196 28.64 0.70 -8.11
C THR A 196 30.03 0.07 -8.10
N PHE A 197 30.07 -1.24 -7.87
CA PHE A 197 31.33 -1.99 -7.86
C PHE A 197 31.93 -2.15 -9.27
N THR A 198 31.14 -2.05 -10.34
CA THR A 198 31.61 -2.29 -11.71
C THR A 198 32.27 -1.06 -12.32
N VAL A 199 33.33 -1.28 -13.11
CA VAL A 199 34.00 -0.23 -13.92
C VAL A 199 33.83 -0.43 -15.42
N ALA A 200 32.86 -1.26 -15.81
CA ALA A 200 32.58 -1.59 -17.20
C ALA A 200 32.37 -0.32 -18.06
N GLY A 201 33.04 -0.28 -19.22
CA GLY A 201 33.02 0.89 -20.09
C GLY A 201 31.62 1.26 -20.60
N ALA A 202 30.75 0.27 -20.80
CA ALA A 202 29.37 0.49 -21.21
C ALA A 202 28.57 1.24 -20.13
N VAL A 203 28.67 0.81 -18.86
CA VAL A 203 28.00 1.46 -17.72
C VAL A 203 28.48 2.91 -17.56
N ARG A 204 29.81 3.15 -17.61
CA ARG A 204 30.37 4.49 -17.54
C ARG A 204 29.82 5.40 -18.64
N ARG A 205 29.89 4.97 -19.90
CA ARG A 205 29.40 5.76 -21.03
C ARG A 205 27.89 5.98 -20.95
N GLY A 206 27.13 4.97 -20.52
CA GLY A 206 25.69 5.04 -20.38
C GLY A 206 25.26 6.06 -19.33
N LEU A 207 25.93 6.10 -18.17
CA LEU A 207 25.70 7.13 -17.15
C LEU A 207 26.10 8.53 -17.65
N THR A 208 27.28 8.67 -18.27
CA THR A 208 27.72 9.95 -18.84
C THR A 208 26.76 10.49 -19.89
N ALA A 209 26.23 9.64 -20.78
CA ALA A 209 25.27 10.02 -21.80
C ALA A 209 23.95 10.61 -21.21
N ARG A 210 23.66 10.32 -19.94
CA ARG A 210 22.46 10.77 -19.22
C ARG A 210 22.75 11.93 -18.25
N GLY A 211 23.91 12.57 -18.40
CA GLY A 211 24.27 13.78 -17.65
C GLY A 211 24.98 13.52 -16.33
N PHE A 212 25.29 12.27 -15.98
CA PHE A 212 26.09 11.99 -14.80
C PHE A 212 27.56 12.33 -15.05
N VAL A 213 28.18 13.03 -14.10
CA VAL A 213 29.63 13.16 -14.01
C VAL A 213 30.16 11.89 -13.34
N VAL A 214 30.91 11.08 -14.07
CA VAL A 214 31.36 9.75 -13.63
C VAL A 214 32.85 9.76 -13.34
N GLU A 215 33.23 9.22 -12.18
CA GLU A 215 34.61 9.17 -11.72
C GLU A 215 34.99 7.74 -11.32
N LYS A 216 36.22 7.34 -11.64
CA LYS A 216 36.81 6.12 -11.11
C LYS A 216 37.43 6.40 -9.76
N ARG A 217 37.23 5.49 -8.82
CA ARG A 217 37.82 5.54 -7.47
C ARG A 217 38.50 4.23 -7.12
N PRO A 218 39.44 4.23 -6.16
CA PRO A 218 39.99 2.98 -5.64
C PRO A 218 38.86 2.03 -5.20
N GLY A 219 38.95 0.77 -5.60
CA GLY A 219 38.01 -0.27 -5.18
C GLY A 219 38.27 -0.73 -3.74
N HIS A 220 37.56 -1.78 -3.31
CA HIS A 220 37.76 -2.41 -2.01
C HIS A 220 38.35 -3.82 -2.17
N GLY A 221 39.19 -4.24 -1.22
CA GLY A 221 39.83 -5.55 -1.22
C GLY A 221 40.60 -5.84 -2.52
N ARG A 222 40.20 -6.91 -3.23
CA ARG A 222 40.84 -7.33 -4.48
C ARG A 222 40.42 -6.51 -5.70
N LYS A 223 39.32 -5.75 -5.63
CA LYS A 223 38.85 -4.91 -6.74
C LYS A 223 39.69 -3.63 -6.80
N ARG A 224 40.34 -3.40 -7.96
CA ARG A 224 41.24 -2.23 -8.15
C ARG A 224 40.49 -0.90 -8.17
N GLU A 225 39.32 -0.87 -8.79
CA GLU A 225 38.56 0.36 -9.03
C GLU A 225 37.06 0.11 -8.81
N ARG A 226 36.32 1.18 -8.48
CA ARG A 226 34.85 1.26 -8.49
C ARG A 226 34.40 2.52 -9.25
N LEU A 227 33.11 2.63 -9.56
CA LEU A 227 32.55 3.85 -10.13
C LEU A 227 31.71 4.61 -9.11
N GLU A 228 31.93 5.92 -9.08
CA GLU A 228 31.07 6.90 -8.42
C GLU A 228 30.57 7.86 -9.50
N ALA A 229 29.32 8.30 -9.41
CA ALA A 229 28.77 9.29 -10.32
C ALA A 229 27.85 10.28 -9.61
N ARG A 230 27.71 11.48 -10.16
CA ARG A 230 26.83 12.53 -9.64
C ARG A 230 26.04 13.15 -10.77
N LEU A 231 24.72 13.29 -10.61
CA LEU A 231 23.87 14.06 -11.52
C LEU A 231 23.84 15.51 -11.05
N PRO A 232 24.54 16.45 -11.71
CA PRO A 232 24.57 17.83 -11.25
C PRO A 232 23.16 18.42 -11.20
N GLY A 233 22.80 19.02 -10.08
CA GLY A 233 21.54 19.70 -9.91
C GLY A 233 21.66 20.79 -8.85
N PRO A 234 20.73 21.76 -8.82
CA PRO A 234 20.69 22.74 -7.75
C PRO A 234 20.51 22.01 -6.42
N GLU A 235 21.23 22.46 -5.40
CA GLU A 235 20.99 22.00 -4.04
C GLU A 235 19.53 22.29 -3.67
N SER A 236 18.83 21.29 -3.14
CA SER A 236 17.43 21.47 -2.77
C SER A 236 17.34 22.38 -1.57
N ALA A 237 16.77 23.57 -1.75
CA ALA A 237 16.46 24.46 -0.65
C ALA A 237 15.49 23.77 0.33
N PRO A 238 15.60 24.05 1.66
CA PRO A 238 14.62 23.58 2.62
C PRO A 238 13.24 24.13 2.24
N ARG A 239 12.26 23.24 2.06
CA ARG A 239 10.87 23.67 1.88
C ARG A 239 10.21 23.84 3.25
N PRO A 240 9.39 24.88 3.46
CA PRO A 240 8.60 24.98 4.67
C PRO A 240 7.69 23.75 4.81
N THR A 241 7.51 23.30 6.05
CA THR A 241 6.61 22.20 6.37
C THR A 241 5.17 22.60 6.06
N PRO A 242 4.46 21.90 5.17
CA PRO A 242 3.10 22.29 4.80
C PRO A 242 2.12 21.97 5.93
N THR A 243 1.12 22.82 6.08
CA THR A 243 -0.06 22.59 6.92
C THR A 243 -1.07 21.70 6.17
N VAL A 244 -1.65 20.73 6.87
CA VAL A 244 -2.52 19.71 6.26
C VAL A 244 -3.88 19.68 6.94
N ALA A 245 -4.94 19.78 6.14
CA ALA A 245 -6.32 19.58 6.58
C ALA A 245 -6.95 18.37 5.90
N VAL A 246 -7.64 17.54 6.68
CA VAL A 246 -8.38 16.36 6.20
C VAL A 246 -9.84 16.53 6.56
N VAL A 247 -10.74 16.49 5.57
CA VAL A 247 -12.18 16.67 5.80
C VAL A 247 -12.86 15.31 5.92
N GLY A 248 -13.27 14.95 7.13
CA GLY A 248 -13.98 13.72 7.48
C GLY A 248 -13.15 12.77 8.35
N ALA A 249 -13.75 12.23 9.43
CA ALA A 249 -13.12 11.30 10.37
C ALA A 249 -13.65 9.85 10.23
N GLY A 250 -13.99 9.44 9.00
CA GLY A 250 -14.20 8.04 8.64
C GLY A 250 -12.88 7.29 8.41
N ILE A 251 -12.95 6.04 7.91
CA ILE A 251 -11.74 5.22 7.68
C ILE A 251 -10.73 5.88 6.73
N ALA A 252 -11.21 6.63 5.72
CA ALA A 252 -10.35 7.39 4.81
C ALA A 252 -9.56 8.47 5.54
N GLY A 253 -10.23 9.29 6.35
CA GLY A 253 -9.59 10.35 7.12
C GLY A 253 -8.66 9.84 8.20
N ALA A 254 -9.04 8.76 8.89
CA ALA A 254 -8.17 8.09 9.86
C ALA A 254 -6.91 7.52 9.18
N ALA A 255 -7.05 6.86 8.02
CA ALA A 255 -5.92 6.36 7.27
C ALA A 255 -4.99 7.50 6.79
N LEU A 256 -5.55 8.64 6.39
CA LEU A 256 -4.78 9.84 6.02
C LEU A 256 -4.05 10.43 7.21
N ALA A 257 -4.68 10.54 8.37
CA ALA A 257 -4.03 10.98 9.61
C ALA A 257 -2.79 10.13 9.93
N ARG A 258 -2.93 8.79 9.85
CA ARG A 258 -1.79 7.87 9.99
C ARG A 258 -0.71 8.10 8.92
N ALA A 259 -1.11 8.21 7.66
CA ALA A 259 -0.18 8.34 6.54
C ALA A 259 0.61 9.66 6.58
N PHE A 260 -0.02 10.78 6.91
CA PHE A 260 0.66 12.06 7.12
C PHE A 260 1.59 12.02 8.33
N ALA A 261 1.14 11.44 9.45
CA ALA A 261 1.99 11.29 10.63
C ALA A 261 3.22 10.42 10.36
N ALA A 262 3.07 9.37 9.55
CA ALA A 262 4.21 8.56 9.10
C ALA A 262 5.23 9.38 8.29
N LEU A 263 4.81 10.44 7.61
CA LEU A 263 5.66 11.40 6.90
C LEU A 263 6.10 12.59 7.76
N GLY A 264 5.87 12.55 9.08
CA GLY A 264 6.25 13.61 10.03
C GLY A 264 5.30 14.81 10.04
N LEU A 265 4.11 14.70 9.45
CA LEU A 265 3.12 15.77 9.38
C LEU A 265 1.92 15.45 10.28
N ARG A 266 1.63 16.35 11.22
CA ARG A 266 0.42 16.28 12.04
C ARG A 266 -0.72 17.01 11.33
N ALA A 267 -1.65 16.26 10.76
CA ALA A 267 -2.81 16.83 10.07
C ALA A 267 -3.88 17.31 11.07
N THR A 268 -4.71 18.28 10.65
CA THR A 268 -5.96 18.63 11.32
C THR A 268 -7.12 17.95 10.62
N VAL A 269 -7.81 17.03 11.32
CA VAL A 269 -9.01 16.34 10.83
C VAL A 269 -10.25 17.13 11.25
N VAL A 270 -11.03 17.59 10.26
CA VAL A 270 -12.29 18.30 10.45
C VAL A 270 -13.45 17.34 10.31
N GLU A 271 -14.28 17.19 11.35
CA GLU A 271 -15.43 16.27 11.37
C GLU A 271 -16.67 16.99 11.90
N ALA A 272 -17.82 16.79 11.26
CA ALA A 272 -19.06 17.49 11.61
C ALA A 272 -19.69 16.94 12.89
N GLU A 273 -19.64 15.62 13.09
CA GLU A 273 -20.26 14.95 14.24
C GLU A 273 -19.20 14.27 15.11
N ARG A 274 -18.92 12.99 14.83
CA ARG A 274 -17.99 12.16 15.58
C ARG A 274 -17.23 11.23 14.63
N PRO A 275 -16.05 10.75 15.02
CA PRO A 275 -15.37 9.69 14.28
C PRO A 275 -16.29 8.52 13.94
N GLY A 276 -16.28 8.13 12.67
CA GLY A 276 -17.13 7.06 12.16
C GLY A 276 -18.64 7.36 12.10
N ALA A 277 -19.09 8.61 12.25
CA ALA A 277 -20.51 8.97 12.12
C ALA A 277 -21.15 8.56 10.78
N GLY A 278 -20.34 8.44 9.72
CA GLY A 278 -20.77 7.89 8.42
C GLY A 278 -20.65 6.36 8.30
N GLY A 279 -20.22 5.91 7.11
CA GLY A 279 -20.11 4.48 6.73
C GLY A 279 -19.07 3.65 7.47
N SER A 280 -18.25 4.26 8.33
CA SER A 280 -17.22 3.57 9.13
C SER A 280 -17.64 3.30 10.57
N GLY A 281 -18.89 3.59 10.94
CA GLY A 281 -19.39 3.47 12.32
C GLY A 281 -20.10 2.16 12.67
N PHE A 282 -20.00 1.13 11.84
CA PHE A 282 -20.54 -0.19 12.15
C PHE A 282 -19.65 -0.91 13.19
N PRO A 283 -20.22 -1.78 14.05
CA PRO A 283 -19.45 -2.47 15.10
C PRO A 283 -18.39 -3.42 14.54
N ALA A 284 -18.60 -3.94 13.33
CA ALA A 284 -17.64 -4.75 12.60
C ALA A 284 -17.75 -4.51 11.09
N GLY A 285 -16.69 -4.84 10.36
CA GLY A 285 -16.68 -4.83 8.90
C GLY A 285 -15.64 -5.78 8.32
N LEU A 286 -15.94 -6.31 7.13
CA LEU A 286 -15.02 -7.18 6.40
C LEU A 286 -13.96 -6.35 5.66
N VAL A 287 -12.71 -6.80 5.77
CA VAL A 287 -11.56 -6.36 4.99
C VAL A 287 -11.36 -7.39 3.89
N THR A 288 -11.97 -7.17 2.74
CA THR A 288 -11.88 -8.08 1.59
C THR A 288 -11.46 -7.36 0.32
N PRO A 289 -10.69 -8.02 -0.57
CA PRO A 289 -10.34 -7.46 -1.86
C PRO A 289 -11.56 -7.45 -2.80
N ARG A 290 -11.47 -6.69 -3.89
CA ARG A 290 -12.31 -6.96 -5.06
C ARG A 290 -11.72 -8.17 -5.78
N LEU A 291 -12.52 -9.23 -5.90
CA LEU A 291 -12.15 -10.45 -6.60
C LEU A 291 -12.34 -10.26 -8.11
N ASP A 292 -11.33 -9.71 -8.77
CA ASP A 292 -11.33 -9.48 -10.22
C ASP A 292 -10.55 -10.59 -10.95
N ALA A 293 -11.23 -11.33 -11.82
CA ALA A 293 -10.64 -12.41 -12.61
C ALA A 293 -10.27 -11.97 -14.04
N GLY A 294 -10.65 -10.76 -14.45
CA GLY A 294 -10.50 -10.27 -15.82
C GLY A 294 -9.42 -9.20 -15.96
N ASP A 295 -9.26 -8.33 -14.96
CA ASP A 295 -8.28 -7.25 -14.97
C ASP A 295 -7.17 -7.50 -13.92
N GLY A 296 -5.98 -7.79 -14.42
CA GLY A 296 -4.80 -8.07 -13.59
C GLY A 296 -4.32 -6.86 -12.78
N ASP A 297 -4.53 -5.64 -13.26
CA ASP A 297 -4.14 -4.43 -12.54
C ASP A 297 -5.08 -4.19 -11.36
N ILE A 298 -6.39 -4.38 -11.55
CA ILE A 298 -7.35 -4.29 -10.46
C ILE A 298 -7.08 -5.37 -9.41
N ALA A 299 -6.78 -6.60 -9.85
CA ALA A 299 -6.40 -7.68 -8.94
C ALA A 299 -5.13 -7.32 -8.16
N ALA A 300 -4.08 -6.80 -8.81
CA ALA A 300 -2.83 -6.38 -8.17
C ALA A 300 -3.06 -5.25 -7.15
N LEU A 301 -3.85 -4.23 -7.49
CA LEU A 301 -4.22 -3.14 -6.58
C LEU A 301 -4.84 -3.67 -5.29
N TYR A 302 -5.84 -4.55 -5.40
CA TYR A 302 -6.52 -5.08 -4.23
C TYR A 302 -5.72 -6.15 -3.48
N ALA A 303 -4.79 -6.85 -4.14
CA ALA A 303 -3.82 -7.70 -3.46
C ALA A 303 -2.87 -6.88 -2.59
N GLN A 304 -2.27 -5.82 -3.15
CA GLN A 304 -1.41 -4.91 -2.40
C GLN A 304 -2.17 -4.23 -1.25
N ALA A 305 -3.40 -3.77 -1.50
CA ALA A 305 -4.24 -3.14 -0.50
C ALA A 305 -4.59 -4.10 0.64
N LEU A 306 -4.93 -5.36 0.33
CA LEU A 306 -5.23 -6.36 1.34
C LEU A 306 -4.01 -6.68 2.21
N THR A 307 -2.85 -6.92 1.58
CA THR A 307 -1.59 -7.16 2.31
C THR A 307 -1.27 -5.99 3.25
N ARG A 308 -1.38 -4.75 2.76
CA ARG A 308 -1.11 -3.56 3.57
C ARG A 308 -2.11 -3.39 4.71
N ALA A 309 -3.40 -3.60 4.44
CA ALA A 309 -4.44 -3.55 5.46
C ALA A 309 -4.23 -4.63 6.54
N ALA A 310 -3.86 -5.85 6.12
CA ALA A 310 -3.61 -6.96 7.03
C ALA A 310 -2.44 -6.70 7.98
N ALA A 311 -1.32 -6.19 7.46
CA ALA A 311 -0.18 -5.81 8.28
C ALA A 311 -0.56 -4.72 9.32
N LEU A 312 -1.26 -3.67 8.87
CA LEU A 312 -1.58 -2.52 9.72
C LEU A 312 -2.66 -2.82 10.77
N TYR A 313 -3.69 -3.61 10.43
CA TYR A 313 -4.72 -4.00 11.38
C TYR A 313 -4.27 -5.13 12.31
N GLY A 314 -3.49 -6.09 11.79
CA GLY A 314 -2.94 -7.19 12.58
C GLY A 314 -1.99 -6.71 13.69
N GLY A 315 -1.28 -5.61 13.45
CA GLY A 315 -0.44 -4.94 14.47
C GLY A 315 -1.22 -4.12 15.50
N MET A 316 -2.55 -4.04 15.41
CA MET A 316 -3.37 -3.20 16.28
C MET A 316 -4.19 -4.03 17.27
N PRO A 317 -3.92 -3.93 18.58
CA PRO A 317 -4.67 -4.65 19.60
C PRO A 317 -6.18 -4.37 19.54
N GLY A 318 -6.98 -5.44 19.56
CA GLY A 318 -8.45 -5.34 19.57
C GLY A 318 -9.09 -4.91 18.25
N ALA A 319 -8.31 -4.64 17.20
CA ALA A 319 -8.83 -4.28 15.88
C ALA A 319 -9.38 -5.50 15.13
N VAL A 320 -8.67 -6.62 15.11
CA VAL A 320 -9.10 -7.84 14.41
C VAL A 320 -10.05 -8.65 15.30
N VAL A 321 -11.25 -8.92 14.79
CA VAL A 321 -12.30 -9.71 15.48
C VAL A 321 -12.61 -11.04 14.78
N GLY A 322 -11.98 -11.30 13.63
CA GLY A 322 -12.04 -12.58 12.93
C GLY A 322 -10.96 -12.67 11.85
N ALA A 323 -10.27 -13.81 11.79
CA ALA A 323 -9.20 -14.07 10.83
C ALA A 323 -9.70 -14.89 9.64
N GLY A 324 -9.28 -14.51 8.45
CA GLY A 324 -9.71 -15.06 7.18
C GLY A 324 -11.19 -14.81 6.89
N VAL A 325 -11.57 -14.90 5.62
CA VAL A 325 -12.96 -14.73 5.18
C VAL A 325 -13.29 -15.81 4.15
N LEU A 326 -14.43 -16.50 4.36
CA LEU A 326 -14.96 -17.43 3.38
C LEU A 326 -15.94 -16.71 2.44
N GLN A 327 -15.63 -16.67 1.15
CA GLN A 327 -16.54 -16.19 0.12
C GLN A 327 -17.24 -17.39 -0.52
N LEU A 328 -18.51 -17.63 -0.18
CA LEU A 328 -19.31 -18.69 -0.79
C LEU A 328 -19.69 -18.32 -2.24
N GLU A 329 -19.90 -19.37 -3.04
CA GLU A 329 -20.45 -19.26 -4.39
C GLU A 329 -21.90 -18.74 -4.35
N GLN A 330 -22.23 -17.83 -5.26
CA GLN A 330 -23.59 -17.31 -5.40
C GLN A 330 -24.27 -17.83 -6.67
N THR A 331 -23.48 -18.02 -7.72
CA THR A 331 -23.91 -18.43 -9.06
C THR A 331 -23.01 -19.54 -9.58
N PRO A 332 -23.44 -20.36 -10.55
CA PRO A 332 -22.60 -21.41 -11.14
C PRO A 332 -21.31 -20.91 -11.80
N ARG A 333 -21.21 -19.60 -12.10
CA ARG A 333 -19.99 -18.99 -12.67
C ARG A 333 -18.92 -18.72 -11.61
N ASP A 334 -19.27 -18.73 -10.32
CA ASP A 334 -18.34 -18.37 -9.25
C ASP A 334 -17.22 -19.40 -9.07
N ALA A 335 -17.50 -20.70 -9.19
CA ALA A 335 -16.46 -21.74 -9.10
C ALA A 335 -15.29 -21.48 -10.06
N GLY A 336 -15.61 -21.24 -11.34
CA GLY A 336 -14.61 -20.92 -12.36
C GLY A 336 -13.93 -19.56 -12.12
N ARG A 337 -14.65 -18.57 -11.61
CA ARG A 337 -14.08 -17.26 -11.25
C ARG A 337 -13.11 -17.37 -10.08
N PHE A 338 -13.46 -18.11 -9.03
CA PHE A 338 -12.62 -18.34 -7.85
C PHE A 338 -11.37 -19.13 -8.20
N ALA A 339 -11.48 -20.16 -9.04
CA ALA A 339 -10.31 -20.88 -9.56
C ALA A 339 -9.33 -19.95 -10.30
N LYS A 340 -9.85 -19.05 -11.15
CA LYS A 340 -9.02 -18.05 -11.84
C LYS A 340 -8.35 -17.08 -10.87
N VAL A 341 -9.09 -16.56 -9.89
CA VAL A 341 -8.54 -15.64 -8.87
C VAL A 341 -7.45 -16.33 -8.05
N ALA A 342 -7.72 -17.55 -7.57
CA ALA A 342 -6.77 -18.33 -6.76
C ALA A 342 -5.46 -18.62 -7.49
N ALA A 343 -5.49 -18.72 -8.83
CA ALA A 343 -4.31 -18.97 -9.66
C ALA A 343 -3.51 -17.70 -10.04
N GLN A 344 -3.94 -16.50 -9.65
CA GLN A 344 -3.22 -15.27 -9.98
C GLN A 344 -1.92 -15.13 -9.18
N ALA A 345 -0.82 -14.82 -9.85
CA ALA A 345 0.51 -14.65 -9.25
C ALA A 345 0.66 -13.44 -8.31
N VAL A 346 -0.38 -12.60 -8.19
CA VAL A 346 -0.42 -11.48 -7.25
C VAL A 346 -0.69 -11.96 -5.81
N TRP A 347 -1.24 -13.17 -5.66
CA TRP A 347 -1.53 -13.77 -4.36
C TRP A 347 -0.39 -14.69 -3.94
N PRO A 348 0.03 -14.68 -2.67
CA PRO A 348 0.93 -15.70 -2.15
C PRO A 348 0.26 -17.08 -2.20
N ASP A 349 1.07 -18.13 -2.27
CA ASP A 349 0.57 -19.50 -2.26
C ASP A 349 -0.34 -19.74 -1.04
N GLY A 350 -1.51 -20.32 -1.31
CA GLY A 350 -2.54 -20.61 -0.31
C GLY A 350 -3.26 -19.38 0.28
N ALA A 351 -2.95 -18.16 -0.16
CA ALA A 351 -3.67 -16.95 0.30
C ALA A 351 -5.13 -16.95 -0.19
N MET A 352 -5.36 -17.51 -1.39
CA MET A 352 -6.64 -17.69 -2.04
C MET A 352 -6.84 -19.18 -2.31
N ALA A 353 -7.66 -19.86 -1.51
CA ALA A 353 -7.85 -21.32 -1.61
C ALA A 353 -9.29 -21.67 -1.95
N VAL A 354 -9.51 -22.36 -3.07
CA VAL A 354 -10.83 -22.91 -3.41
C VAL A 354 -11.17 -24.03 -2.43
N ARG A 355 -12.40 -24.00 -1.92
CA ARG A 355 -12.96 -24.99 -1.00
C ARG A 355 -14.16 -25.65 -1.65
N ASP A 356 -14.27 -26.96 -1.48
CA ASP A 356 -15.48 -27.69 -1.86
C ASP A 356 -16.61 -27.44 -0.84
N GLU A 357 -17.79 -27.93 -1.18
CA GLU A 357 -18.99 -27.77 -0.36
C GLU A 357 -18.83 -28.37 1.04
N ALA A 358 -18.20 -29.54 1.16
CA ALA A 358 -17.98 -30.20 2.44
C ALA A 358 -17.06 -29.37 3.36
N ALA A 359 -15.98 -28.82 2.81
CA ALA A 359 -15.08 -27.94 3.56
C ALA A 359 -15.75 -26.62 3.97
N CYS A 360 -16.56 -26.04 3.09
CA CYS A 360 -17.37 -24.85 3.42
C CYS A 360 -18.34 -25.14 4.56
N ALA A 361 -19.12 -26.22 4.47
CA ALA A 361 -20.09 -26.60 5.49
C ALA A 361 -19.42 -26.87 6.84
N ALA A 362 -18.29 -27.60 6.85
CA ALA A 362 -17.52 -27.87 8.06
C ALA A 362 -16.98 -26.57 8.70
N GLN A 363 -16.55 -25.60 7.89
CA GLN A 363 -16.01 -24.34 8.38
C GLN A 363 -17.09 -23.40 8.93
N ILE A 364 -18.28 -23.37 8.32
CA ILE A 364 -19.39 -22.54 8.77
C ILE A 364 -20.11 -23.17 9.97
N GLY A 365 -20.17 -24.50 10.01
CA GLY A 365 -20.90 -25.25 11.02
C GLY A 365 -22.37 -25.50 10.67
N GLU A 366 -22.74 -25.38 9.40
CA GLU A 366 -24.05 -25.79 8.86
C GLU A 366 -23.91 -26.21 7.38
N PRO A 367 -24.87 -26.97 6.80
CA PRO A 367 -24.84 -27.33 5.39
C PRO A 367 -24.82 -26.11 4.46
N THR A 368 -23.97 -26.13 3.44
CA THR A 368 -23.88 -25.09 2.41
C THR A 368 -24.28 -25.63 1.04
N THR A 369 -24.64 -24.76 0.11
CA THR A 369 -24.81 -25.12 -1.31
C THR A 369 -23.62 -24.65 -2.12
N GLY A 370 -22.88 -25.57 -2.74
CA GLY A 370 -21.71 -25.23 -3.55
C GLY A 370 -20.45 -24.95 -2.73
N GLY A 371 -19.37 -24.63 -3.45
CA GLY A 371 -18.06 -24.37 -2.86
C GLY A 371 -17.87 -22.92 -2.42
N GLY A 372 -16.61 -22.53 -2.27
CA GLY A 372 -16.23 -21.18 -1.93
C GLY A 372 -14.76 -20.88 -2.13
N LEU A 373 -14.38 -19.63 -1.84
CA LEU A 373 -13.01 -19.16 -1.82
C LEU A 373 -12.64 -18.74 -0.40
N TRP A 374 -11.69 -19.42 0.19
CA TRP A 374 -11.06 -19.02 1.44
C TRP A 374 -9.97 -17.97 1.17
N MET A 375 -10.13 -16.80 1.79
CA MET A 375 -9.19 -15.69 1.70
C MET A 375 -8.44 -15.60 3.04
N ARG A 376 -7.23 -16.17 3.09
CA ARG A 376 -6.44 -16.30 4.34
C ARG A 376 -6.18 -14.97 5.02
N ASP A 377 -5.76 -13.98 4.23
CA ASP A 377 -5.29 -12.67 4.73
C ASP A 377 -6.43 -11.63 4.81
N ALA A 378 -7.65 -12.02 4.41
CA ALA A 378 -8.85 -11.24 4.71
C ALA A 378 -9.21 -11.34 6.19
N MET A 379 -10.02 -10.41 6.68
CA MET A 379 -10.37 -10.38 8.10
C MET A 379 -11.66 -9.62 8.37
N ALA A 380 -12.21 -9.83 9.55
CA ALA A 380 -13.19 -8.97 10.17
C ALA A 380 -12.49 -8.04 11.16
N VAL A 381 -12.78 -6.74 11.10
CA VAL A 381 -12.24 -5.75 12.04
C VAL A 381 -13.33 -4.97 12.76
N ARG A 382 -13.00 -4.45 13.94
CA ARG A 382 -13.74 -3.44 14.69
C ARG A 382 -13.29 -2.05 14.22
N PRO A 383 -14.07 -1.33 13.39
CA PRO A 383 -13.65 -0.04 12.86
C PRO A 383 -13.35 0.99 13.95
N ALA A 384 -14.09 0.98 15.06
CA ALA A 384 -13.89 1.94 16.15
C ALA A 384 -12.45 1.91 16.72
N ALA A 385 -11.87 0.73 16.94
CA ALA A 385 -10.50 0.59 17.43
C ALA A 385 -9.48 1.17 16.43
N VAL A 386 -9.71 0.95 15.14
CA VAL A 386 -8.89 1.51 14.06
C VAL A 386 -8.97 3.03 14.01
N LEU A 387 -10.19 3.58 14.04
CA LEU A 387 -10.40 5.02 13.99
C LEU A 387 -9.77 5.71 15.21
N GLU A 388 -9.93 5.15 16.40
CA GLU A 388 -9.33 5.68 17.63
C GLU A 388 -7.80 5.73 17.54
N ALA A 389 -7.18 4.60 17.19
CA ALA A 389 -5.73 4.50 17.11
C ALA A 389 -5.13 5.47 16.07
N TRP A 390 -5.71 5.55 14.87
CA TRP A 390 -5.14 6.35 13.79
C TRP A 390 -5.46 7.85 13.91
N LEU A 391 -6.65 8.21 14.43
CA LEU A 391 -6.97 9.63 14.65
C LEU A 391 -6.20 10.24 15.82
N GLY A 392 -5.63 9.43 16.72
CA GLY A 392 -4.68 9.92 17.74
C GLY A 392 -3.44 10.59 17.15
N ALA A 393 -3.10 10.28 15.89
CA ALA A 393 -1.97 10.88 15.19
C ALA A 393 -2.27 12.28 14.59
N ALA A 394 -3.50 12.78 14.74
CA ALA A 394 -3.94 14.06 14.18
C ALA A 394 -4.54 14.97 15.26
N ASP A 395 -4.57 16.27 14.97
CA ASP A 395 -5.45 17.21 15.67
C ASP A 395 -6.87 17.06 15.14
N ARG A 396 -7.87 17.31 15.98
CA ARG A 396 -9.28 17.13 15.62
C ARG A 396 -10.06 18.40 15.90
N LEU A 397 -10.84 18.81 14.91
CA LEU A 397 -11.72 19.95 14.98
C LEU A 397 -13.15 19.51 14.64
N THR A 398 -14.08 19.75 15.56
CA THR A 398 -15.50 19.50 15.30
C THR A 398 -16.10 20.70 14.57
N ALA A 399 -16.32 20.56 13.26
CA ALA A 399 -16.94 21.57 12.41
C ALA A 399 -17.50 20.95 11.12
N THR A 400 -18.55 21.55 10.57
CA THR A 400 -19.12 21.15 9.27
C THR A 400 -18.44 21.94 8.16
N ALA A 401 -17.61 21.29 7.34
CA ALA A 401 -17.08 21.90 6.13
C ALA A 401 -18.16 21.88 5.03
N ALA A 402 -18.52 23.05 4.51
CA ALA A 402 -19.48 23.25 3.43
C ALA A 402 -18.86 23.80 2.14
N GLY A 403 -17.63 24.34 2.22
CA GLY A 403 -16.92 24.88 1.06
C GLY A 403 -15.40 24.75 1.19
N ILE A 404 -14.74 24.75 0.03
CA ILE A 404 -13.28 24.76 -0.10
C ILE A 404 -12.92 25.82 -1.13
N GLU A 405 -12.16 26.83 -0.72
CA GLU A 405 -11.77 27.96 -1.58
C GLU A 405 -10.26 28.10 -1.64
N ARG A 406 -9.73 28.38 -2.84
CA ARG A 406 -8.33 28.75 -3.01
C ARG A 406 -8.16 30.25 -2.78
N ALA A 407 -7.23 30.60 -1.90
CA ALA A 407 -6.78 31.96 -1.64
C ALA A 407 -5.27 32.11 -1.93
N ASP A 408 -4.77 33.35 -1.86
CA ASP A 408 -3.35 33.67 -2.05
C ASP A 408 -2.45 32.98 -1.02
N ASP A 409 -2.98 32.73 0.18
CA ASP A 409 -2.29 32.15 1.33
C ASP A 409 -2.62 30.66 1.57
N GLY A 410 -3.07 29.96 0.52
CA GLY A 410 -3.41 28.53 0.57
C GLY A 410 -4.90 28.27 0.46
N TRP A 411 -5.36 27.15 1.01
CA TRP A 411 -6.76 26.73 0.98
C TRP A 411 -7.50 27.17 2.23
N ARG A 412 -8.78 27.54 2.07
CA ARG A 412 -9.72 27.86 3.15
C ARG A 412 -10.81 26.82 3.19
N LEU A 413 -11.00 26.21 4.36
CA LEU A 413 -12.20 25.42 4.65
C LEU A 413 -13.27 26.33 5.22
N LEU A 414 -14.46 26.31 4.62
CA LEU A 414 -15.57 27.19 4.98
C LEU A 414 -16.69 26.40 5.66
N ASP A 415 -17.32 27.01 6.65
CA ASP A 415 -18.53 26.48 7.29
C ASP A 415 -19.80 26.82 6.47
N PRO A 416 -20.99 26.35 6.85
CA PRO A 416 -22.23 26.64 6.11
C PRO A 416 -22.63 28.12 6.06
N SER A 417 -22.09 28.97 6.94
CA SER A 417 -22.30 30.42 6.92
C SER A 417 -21.31 31.16 6.02
N GLY A 418 -20.31 30.46 5.48
CA GLY A 418 -19.20 31.03 4.72
C GLY A 418 -18.03 31.50 5.58
N ALA A 419 -18.07 31.27 6.90
CA ALA A 419 -16.96 31.61 7.78
C ALA A 419 -15.80 30.61 7.64
N VAL A 420 -14.56 31.09 7.76
CA VAL A 420 -13.37 30.23 7.67
C VAL A 420 -13.24 29.38 8.93
N ILE A 421 -13.25 28.05 8.76
CA ILE A 421 -12.95 27.06 9.79
C ILE A 421 -11.44 27.04 10.07
N LEU A 422 -10.64 26.88 9.00
CA LEU A 422 -9.17 26.89 9.06
C LEU A 422 -8.56 27.18 7.69
N LYS A 423 -7.26 27.44 7.67
CA LYS A 423 -6.42 27.54 6.47
C LYS A 423 -5.41 26.40 6.42
N ALA A 424 -5.08 25.90 5.24
CA ALA A 424 -4.06 24.88 5.03
C ALA A 424 -3.40 24.96 3.66
N ASP A 425 -2.14 24.54 3.55
CA ASP A 425 -1.44 24.39 2.27
C ASP A 425 -1.97 23.20 1.47
N ILE A 426 -2.33 22.13 2.19
CA ILE A 426 -2.84 20.87 1.65
C ILE A 426 -4.23 20.60 2.24
N VAL A 427 -5.22 20.34 1.38
CA VAL A 427 -6.55 19.87 1.77
C VAL A 427 -6.82 18.50 1.14
N VAL A 428 -7.25 17.54 1.96
CA VAL A 428 -7.70 16.23 1.48
C VAL A 428 -9.16 16.00 1.82
N ILE A 429 -9.99 15.82 0.80
CA ILE A 429 -11.41 15.48 0.93
C ILE A 429 -11.51 13.98 1.27
N ALA A 430 -12.04 13.65 2.45
CA ALA A 430 -12.24 12.29 2.93
C ALA A 430 -13.66 12.08 3.52
N ALA A 431 -14.61 12.90 3.07
CA ALA A 431 -15.93 13.11 3.70
C ALA A 431 -17.00 12.07 3.33
N GLY A 432 -16.61 10.88 2.84
CA GLY A 432 -17.56 9.86 2.40
C GLY A 432 -18.53 10.39 1.32
N TRP A 433 -19.84 10.22 1.52
CA TRP A 433 -20.84 10.81 0.62
C TRP A 433 -20.84 12.35 0.64
N GLY A 434 -20.46 12.98 1.75
CA GLY A 434 -20.33 14.44 1.84
C GLY A 434 -19.32 15.03 0.84
N ALA A 435 -18.42 14.22 0.28
CA ALA A 435 -17.53 14.64 -0.79
C ALA A 435 -18.29 15.13 -2.05
N ALA A 436 -19.52 14.66 -2.28
CA ALA A 436 -20.32 15.12 -3.43
C ALA A 436 -20.67 16.62 -3.36
N ALA A 437 -20.77 17.19 -2.15
CA ALA A 437 -21.00 18.63 -1.96
C ALA A 437 -19.69 19.43 -2.08
N LEU A 438 -18.57 18.87 -1.62
CA LEU A 438 -17.26 19.53 -1.60
C LEU A 438 -16.51 19.46 -2.94
N ALA A 439 -16.83 18.48 -3.78
CA ALA A 439 -16.24 18.25 -5.09
C ALA A 439 -17.31 17.75 -6.09
N PRO A 440 -18.24 18.64 -6.50
CA PRO A 440 -19.40 18.26 -7.33
C PRO A 440 -19.03 17.74 -8.72
N ASP A 441 -17.83 18.07 -9.23
CA ASP A 441 -17.35 17.60 -10.53
C ASP A 441 -16.90 16.14 -10.54
N LEU A 442 -16.76 15.51 -9.37
CA LEU A 442 -16.35 14.11 -9.28
C LEU A 442 -17.54 13.17 -9.46
N PRO A 443 -17.38 12.04 -10.20
CA PRO A 443 -18.49 11.14 -10.54
C PRO A 443 -18.85 10.22 -9.36
N LEU A 444 -19.44 10.78 -8.31
CA LEU A 444 -19.89 10.05 -7.13
C LEU A 444 -21.39 9.76 -7.21
N SER A 445 -21.77 8.56 -6.79
CA SER A 445 -23.17 8.14 -6.65
C SER A 445 -23.43 7.53 -5.28
N PRO A 446 -24.57 7.84 -4.65
CA PRO A 446 -24.89 7.33 -3.32
C PRO A 446 -25.46 5.93 -3.38
N VAL A 447 -25.07 5.10 -2.42
CA VAL A 447 -25.73 3.82 -2.13
C VAL A 447 -25.96 3.75 -0.63
N ARG A 448 -27.20 3.87 -0.20
CA ARG A 448 -27.59 3.64 1.19
C ARG A 448 -27.55 2.15 1.50
N GLY A 449 -27.10 1.81 2.70
CA GLY A 449 -27.15 0.45 3.19
C GLY A 449 -27.47 0.40 4.68
N GLN A 450 -28.37 -0.51 5.03
CA GLN A 450 -28.66 -0.90 6.41
C GLN A 450 -27.96 -2.22 6.73
N ALA A 451 -27.28 -2.28 7.86
CA ALA A 451 -26.82 -3.54 8.44
C ALA A 451 -27.39 -3.69 9.85
N ASP A 452 -27.53 -4.94 10.27
CA ASP A 452 -28.10 -5.32 11.55
C ASP A 452 -27.08 -6.15 12.34
N TRP A 453 -27.17 -6.13 13.67
CA TRP A 453 -26.34 -6.98 14.52
C TRP A 453 -27.09 -7.44 15.77
N VAL A 454 -26.66 -8.58 16.29
CA VAL A 454 -27.19 -9.24 17.50
C VAL A 454 -26.04 -9.70 18.37
N GLU A 455 -26.28 -9.77 19.68
CA GLU A 455 -25.34 -10.30 20.66
C GLU A 455 -25.53 -11.81 20.87
N GLY A 456 -24.50 -12.51 21.34
CA GLY A 456 -24.59 -13.92 21.76
C GLY A 456 -24.62 -14.95 20.62
N VAL A 457 -24.59 -14.53 19.36
CA VAL A 457 -24.50 -15.43 18.20
C VAL A 457 -23.10 -15.39 17.62
N ALA A 458 -22.38 -16.51 17.73
CA ALA A 458 -21.06 -16.66 17.12
C ALA A 458 -21.15 -17.08 15.64
N THR A 459 -20.30 -16.50 14.80
CA THR A 459 -20.10 -16.90 13.40
C THR A 459 -18.68 -16.57 12.95
N GLY A 460 -18.16 -17.30 11.96
CA GLY A 460 -16.95 -16.90 11.24
C GLY A 460 -17.23 -15.79 10.21
N PRO A 461 -16.21 -15.07 9.73
CA PRO A 461 -16.40 -14.08 8.67
C PRO A 461 -16.77 -14.76 7.34
N VAL A 462 -17.95 -14.45 6.79
CA VAL A 462 -18.48 -15.08 5.57
C VAL A 462 -19.22 -14.10 4.67
N ALA A 463 -19.09 -14.26 3.35
CA ALA A 463 -19.76 -13.43 2.33
C ALA A 463 -20.19 -14.24 1.09
N TRP A 464 -21.22 -13.77 0.36
CA TRP A 464 -21.72 -14.38 -0.89
C TRP A 464 -22.45 -13.38 -1.80
N GLY A 465 -22.98 -12.31 -1.22
CA GLY A 465 -23.93 -11.37 -1.85
C GLY A 465 -24.68 -10.59 -0.77
N GLY A 466 -24.90 -11.25 0.38
CA GLY A 466 -24.83 -10.65 1.71
C GLY A 466 -23.54 -11.06 2.43
N TYR A 467 -23.44 -10.74 3.70
CA TYR A 467 -22.36 -11.16 4.59
C TYR A 467 -22.83 -11.29 6.04
N ALA A 468 -22.08 -12.09 6.80
CA ALA A 468 -22.14 -12.15 8.26
C ALA A 468 -20.71 -12.12 8.81
N THR A 469 -20.50 -11.39 9.90
CA THR A 469 -19.17 -11.18 10.46
C THR A 469 -19.23 -11.06 11.99
N PRO A 470 -18.27 -11.61 12.74
CA PRO A 470 -18.24 -11.46 14.19
C PRO A 470 -18.06 -9.99 14.60
N THR A 471 -18.72 -9.59 15.69
CA THR A 471 -18.50 -8.30 16.39
C THR A 471 -17.63 -8.44 17.64
N GLY A 472 -17.21 -9.67 17.97
CA GLY A 472 -16.50 -10.05 19.19
C GLY A 472 -17.43 -10.58 20.29
N SER A 473 -18.64 -10.03 20.42
CA SER A 473 -19.66 -10.47 21.39
C SER A 473 -20.91 -11.08 20.73
N GLY A 474 -21.05 -10.90 19.42
CA GLY A 474 -22.07 -11.52 18.59
C GLY A 474 -21.70 -11.41 17.12
N LEU A 475 -22.65 -11.05 16.26
CA LEU A 475 -22.42 -10.90 14.82
C LEU A 475 -23.19 -9.74 14.21
N LEU A 476 -22.61 -9.18 13.17
CA LEU A 476 -23.23 -8.24 12.24
C LEU A 476 -23.54 -8.96 10.93
N PHE A 477 -24.70 -8.68 10.35
CA PHE A 477 -25.15 -9.24 9.07
C PHE A 477 -25.80 -8.18 8.19
N GLY A 478 -25.82 -8.44 6.88
CA GLY A 478 -26.43 -7.55 5.91
C GLY A 478 -25.66 -7.47 4.60
N ALA A 479 -25.62 -6.33 3.90
CA ALA A 479 -26.38 -5.11 4.13
C ALA A 479 -27.27 -4.81 2.92
N THR A 480 -28.30 -3.99 3.08
CA THR A 480 -29.08 -3.48 1.95
C THR A 480 -28.21 -2.65 1.00
N HIS A 481 -28.69 -2.46 -0.22
CA HIS A 481 -27.99 -1.78 -1.31
C HIS A 481 -28.96 -0.88 -2.09
N ASP A 482 -29.45 0.16 -1.42
CA ASP A 482 -30.50 1.03 -1.93
C ASP A 482 -29.85 2.18 -2.73
N ARG A 483 -29.83 2.05 -4.06
CA ARG A 483 -29.10 2.94 -4.98
C ARG A 483 -29.82 4.28 -5.15
N GLY A 484 -29.08 5.38 -5.14
CA GLY A 484 -29.65 6.73 -5.29
C GLY A 484 -30.21 7.31 -3.99
N GLU A 485 -30.36 6.51 -2.95
CA GLU A 485 -30.86 6.96 -1.65
C GLU A 485 -29.75 7.55 -0.76
N THR A 486 -30.06 8.63 -0.05
CA THR A 486 -29.10 9.40 0.77
C THR A 486 -29.56 9.64 2.22
N GLY A 487 -30.79 9.24 2.59
CA GLY A 487 -31.36 9.58 3.90
C GLY A 487 -32.20 8.45 4.52
N GLY A 488 -32.75 8.71 5.70
CA GLY A 488 -33.62 7.79 6.43
C GLY A 488 -32.90 6.87 7.43
N GLY A 489 -33.50 6.75 8.61
CA GLY A 489 -33.05 5.83 9.66
C GLY A 489 -33.30 4.36 9.31
N PRO A 490 -32.93 3.43 10.20
CA PRO A 490 -33.21 2.02 10.02
C PRO A 490 -34.72 1.73 9.91
N THR A 491 -35.10 0.74 9.10
CA THR A 491 -36.50 0.28 8.99
C THR A 491 -36.63 -1.22 9.19
N ALA A 492 -37.80 -1.65 9.64
CA ALA A 492 -38.10 -3.07 9.86
C ALA A 492 -38.10 -3.87 8.54
N GLU A 493 -38.54 -3.26 7.43
CA GLU A 493 -38.52 -3.89 6.11
C GLU A 493 -37.09 -4.17 5.65
N ALA A 494 -36.17 -3.24 5.90
CA ALA A 494 -34.75 -3.43 5.59
C ALA A 494 -34.11 -4.52 6.46
N SER A 495 -34.44 -4.59 7.77
CA SER A 495 -33.99 -5.67 8.64
C SER A 495 -34.53 -7.04 8.20
N ALA A 496 -35.79 -7.10 7.77
CA ALA A 496 -36.38 -8.32 7.20
C ALA A 496 -35.67 -8.76 5.91
N ARG A 497 -35.30 -7.81 5.02
CA ARG A 497 -34.49 -8.12 3.82
C ARG A 497 -33.10 -8.65 4.16
N ASN A 498 -32.45 -8.10 5.18
CA ASN A 498 -31.14 -8.57 5.63
C ASN A 498 -31.24 -10.00 6.17
N LEU A 499 -32.22 -10.29 7.03
CA LEU A 499 -32.41 -11.64 7.57
C LEU A 499 -32.80 -12.65 6.49
N ALA A 500 -33.68 -12.28 5.56
CA ALA A 500 -34.04 -13.12 4.42
C ALA A 500 -32.82 -13.45 3.53
N THR A 501 -31.90 -12.49 3.36
CA THR A 501 -30.64 -12.71 2.62
C THR A 501 -29.74 -13.74 3.30
N VAL A 502 -29.70 -13.75 4.64
CA VAL A 502 -29.00 -14.79 5.42
C VAL A 502 -29.74 -16.12 5.29
N ALA A 503 -31.06 -16.15 5.54
CA ALA A 503 -31.86 -17.37 5.51
C ALA A 503 -31.82 -18.10 4.16
N ALA A 504 -31.71 -17.36 3.05
CA ALA A 504 -31.58 -17.92 1.72
C ALA A 504 -30.27 -18.71 1.49
N ARG A 505 -29.25 -18.51 2.35
CA ARG A 505 -27.93 -19.16 2.22
C ARG A 505 -27.51 -19.99 3.42
N LEU A 506 -27.85 -19.51 4.61
CA LEU A 506 -27.41 -19.99 5.93
C LEU A 506 -28.64 -20.03 6.85
N PRO A 507 -29.58 -20.97 6.62
CA PRO A 507 -30.86 -21.01 7.32
C PRO A 507 -30.73 -21.30 8.82
N GLU A 508 -29.74 -22.09 9.25
CA GLU A 508 -29.51 -22.37 10.67
C GLU A 508 -28.94 -21.13 11.37
N LEU A 509 -28.01 -20.41 10.71
CA LEU A 509 -27.55 -19.11 11.22
C LEU A 509 -28.69 -18.10 11.31
N ALA A 510 -29.57 -18.02 10.31
CA ALA A 510 -30.73 -17.14 10.34
C ALA A 510 -31.68 -17.48 11.48
N ALA A 511 -31.92 -18.76 11.76
CA ALA A 511 -32.73 -19.20 12.89
C ALA A 511 -32.09 -18.79 14.24
N ARG A 512 -30.76 -18.94 14.37
CA ARG A 512 -30.02 -18.48 15.56
C ARG A 512 -30.08 -16.96 15.75
N ILE A 513 -30.02 -16.18 14.65
CA ILE A 513 -30.19 -14.72 14.69
C ILE A 513 -31.62 -14.36 15.11
N ALA A 514 -32.64 -15.02 14.56
CA ALA A 514 -34.04 -14.76 14.88
C ALA A 514 -34.41 -15.13 16.33
N ALA A 515 -33.74 -16.15 16.87
CA ALA A 515 -33.86 -16.54 18.28
C ALA A 515 -33.00 -15.67 19.23
N ALA A 516 -32.09 -14.86 18.68
CA ALA A 516 -31.30 -13.93 19.47
C ALA A 516 -32.17 -12.79 20.02
N GLY A 517 -31.64 -12.07 21.01
CA GLY A 517 -32.31 -10.93 21.63
C GLY A 517 -32.52 -9.72 20.68
N PRO A 518 -32.62 -8.50 21.21
CA PRO A 518 -32.95 -7.33 20.40
C PRO A 518 -31.93 -7.11 19.27
N VAL A 519 -32.44 -6.99 18.04
CA VAL A 519 -31.66 -6.62 16.85
C VAL A 519 -31.36 -5.12 16.90
N GLN A 520 -30.10 -4.78 16.70
CA GLN A 520 -29.67 -3.40 16.54
C GLN A 520 -29.40 -3.12 15.06
N SER A 521 -29.70 -1.91 14.61
CA SER A 521 -29.65 -1.56 13.19
C SER A 521 -29.02 -0.19 12.96
N ARG A 522 -28.29 -0.04 11.86
CA ARG A 522 -27.67 1.23 11.45
C ARG A 522 -27.71 1.39 9.94
N THR A 523 -27.95 2.62 9.49
CA THR A 523 -27.86 3.00 8.08
C THR A 523 -26.64 3.89 7.85
N ALA A 524 -26.08 3.81 6.64
CA ALA A 524 -25.09 4.76 6.16
C ALA A 524 -25.13 4.86 4.64
N VAL A 525 -24.59 5.96 4.10
CA VAL A 525 -24.49 6.20 2.66
C VAL A 525 -23.05 5.97 2.20
N ARG A 526 -22.87 5.07 1.23
CA ARG A 526 -21.60 4.81 0.57
C ARG A 526 -21.47 5.75 -0.63
N ALA A 527 -20.32 6.38 -0.78
CA ALA A 527 -19.93 7.03 -2.03
C ALA A 527 -19.34 5.98 -2.98
N THR A 528 -19.89 5.84 -4.17
CA THR A 528 -19.43 4.90 -5.19
C THR A 528 -19.14 5.62 -6.50
N THR A 529 -18.27 5.05 -7.33
CA THR A 529 -17.97 5.53 -8.68
C THR A 529 -18.60 4.61 -9.73
N PRO A 530 -18.73 5.04 -11.01
CA PRO A 530 -19.26 4.21 -12.09
C PRO A 530 -18.50 2.88 -12.28
N ASP A 531 -17.17 2.91 -12.19
CA ASP A 531 -16.28 1.74 -12.35
C ASP A 531 -16.06 0.94 -11.06
N ARG A 532 -16.62 1.41 -9.94
CA ARG A 532 -16.46 0.83 -8.59
C ARG A 532 -15.02 0.83 -8.08
N LEU A 533 -14.14 1.64 -8.65
CA LEU A 533 -12.80 1.89 -8.14
C LEU A 533 -12.76 3.18 -7.31
N PRO A 534 -11.95 3.24 -6.24
CA PRO A 534 -11.85 4.44 -5.41
C PRO A 534 -11.28 5.65 -6.19
N LEU A 535 -11.47 6.83 -5.63
CA LEU A 535 -10.79 8.06 -6.05
C LEU A 535 -9.67 8.33 -5.05
N ALA A 536 -8.43 8.36 -5.52
CA ALA A 536 -7.25 8.63 -4.70
C ALA A 536 -6.24 9.45 -5.51
N GLY A 537 -6.05 10.73 -5.16
CA GLY A 537 -5.07 11.61 -5.80
C GLY A 537 -5.51 13.06 -5.85
N ALA A 538 -4.88 13.84 -6.73
CA ALA A 538 -5.20 15.26 -6.93
C ALA A 538 -6.63 15.44 -7.44
N ALA A 539 -7.36 16.37 -6.83
CA ALA A 539 -8.78 16.64 -7.10
C ALA A 539 -8.99 17.99 -7.81
N GLY A 540 -8.06 18.38 -8.68
CA GLY A 540 -8.11 19.65 -9.42
C GLY A 540 -6.82 20.45 -9.22
N ALA A 541 -6.95 21.63 -8.61
CA ALA A 541 -5.84 22.54 -8.39
C ALA A 541 -4.79 21.99 -7.40
N ASP A 542 -3.57 22.52 -7.48
CA ASP A 542 -2.45 22.14 -6.62
C ASP A 542 -2.80 22.27 -5.13
N GLY A 543 -2.36 21.32 -4.30
CA GLY A 543 -2.70 21.28 -2.87
C GLY A 543 -4.09 20.72 -2.52
N LEU A 544 -4.97 20.43 -3.49
CA LEU A 544 -6.27 19.79 -3.24
C LEU A 544 -6.28 18.33 -3.70
N PHE A 545 -6.63 17.44 -2.77
CA PHE A 545 -6.64 16.00 -2.97
C PHE A 545 -7.95 15.37 -2.50
N ILE A 546 -8.19 14.12 -2.91
CA ILE A 546 -9.31 13.30 -2.44
C ILE A 546 -8.86 11.88 -2.13
N LEU A 547 -9.45 11.31 -1.07
CA LEU A 547 -9.55 9.87 -0.84
C LEU A 547 -11.02 9.53 -0.61
N GLY A 548 -11.70 9.07 -1.66
CA GLY A 548 -13.15 8.89 -1.68
C GLY A 548 -13.61 7.77 -2.60
N GLY A 549 -14.92 7.67 -2.84
CA GLY A 549 -15.47 6.66 -3.75
C GLY A 549 -15.22 5.20 -3.34
N LEU A 550 -14.89 4.96 -2.07
CA LEU A 550 -14.42 3.66 -1.56
C LEU A 550 -15.49 2.54 -1.59
N GLY A 551 -16.76 2.89 -1.80
CA GLY A 551 -17.88 1.95 -1.79
C GLY A 551 -17.91 1.09 -0.53
N SER A 552 -18.06 -0.22 -0.72
CA SER A 552 -18.12 -1.21 0.37
C SER A 552 -16.76 -1.78 0.78
N ARG A 553 -15.65 -1.31 0.20
CA ARG A 553 -14.30 -1.89 0.42
C ARG A 553 -13.31 -0.89 1.04
N GLY A 554 -13.83 0.15 1.70
CA GLY A 554 -13.01 1.20 2.31
C GLY A 554 -12.03 0.67 3.35
N LEU A 555 -12.41 -0.33 4.17
CA LEU A 555 -11.51 -0.93 5.15
C LEU A 555 -10.30 -1.62 4.50
N CYS A 556 -10.44 -2.14 3.28
CA CYS A 556 -9.34 -2.77 2.54
C CYS A 556 -8.49 -1.75 1.77
N ALA A 557 -9.13 -0.83 1.03
CA ALA A 557 -8.43 0.06 0.12
C ALA A 557 -7.84 1.32 0.79
N ALA A 558 -8.51 1.88 1.80
CA ALA A 558 -8.11 3.16 2.40
C ALA A 558 -6.67 3.16 2.98
N PRO A 559 -6.17 2.10 3.64
CA PRO A 559 -4.84 2.13 4.23
C PRO A 559 -3.73 2.40 3.21
N LEU A 560 -3.70 1.66 2.09
CA LEU A 560 -2.71 1.85 1.02
C LEU A 560 -2.92 3.17 0.27
N LEU A 561 -4.17 3.50 -0.05
CA LEU A 561 -4.47 4.69 -0.84
C LEU A 561 -4.25 6.00 -0.08
N ALA A 562 -4.39 5.99 1.25
CA ALA A 562 -4.01 7.13 2.08
C ALA A 562 -2.50 7.41 2.02
N GLU A 563 -1.66 6.36 2.02
CA GLU A 563 -0.21 6.51 1.84
C GLU A 563 0.13 7.03 0.45
N HIS A 564 -0.57 6.57 -0.58
CA HIS A 564 -0.46 7.12 -1.92
C HIS A 564 -0.81 8.63 -1.96
N VAL A 565 -1.96 9.03 -1.41
CA VAL A 565 -2.39 10.43 -1.40
C VAL A 565 -1.44 11.31 -0.58
N ALA A 566 -1.04 10.88 0.61
CA ALA A 566 -0.10 11.62 1.45
C ALA A 566 1.27 11.76 0.75
N ALA A 567 1.73 10.73 0.04
CA ALA A 567 2.95 10.80 -0.73
C ALA A 567 2.85 11.80 -1.90
N LEU A 568 1.76 11.77 -2.67
CA LEU A 568 1.52 12.76 -3.72
C LEU A 568 1.48 14.19 -3.17
N ALA A 569 0.78 14.40 -2.05
CA ALA A 569 0.61 15.72 -1.45
C ALA A 569 1.90 16.33 -0.90
N THR A 570 2.88 15.50 -0.55
CA THR A 570 4.14 15.93 0.08
C THR A 570 5.35 15.78 -0.84
N GLY A 571 5.17 15.23 -2.04
CA GLY A 571 6.28 14.83 -2.90
C GLY A 571 7.09 13.64 -2.35
N ALA A 572 6.49 12.83 -1.48
CA ALA A 572 7.08 11.57 -1.03
C ALA A 572 6.94 10.45 -2.07
N SER A 573 7.69 9.37 -1.86
CA SER A 573 7.61 8.19 -2.73
C SER A 573 6.29 7.47 -2.51
N SER A 574 5.50 7.30 -3.58
CA SER A 574 4.24 6.56 -3.54
C SER A 574 4.52 5.05 -3.43
N PRO A 575 3.82 4.32 -2.54
CA PRO A 575 3.89 2.85 -2.52
C PRO A 575 3.16 2.21 -3.71
N LEU A 576 2.33 3.00 -4.40
CA LEU A 576 1.49 2.54 -5.48
C LEU A 576 2.22 2.72 -6.82
N PRO A 577 2.40 1.65 -7.61
CA PRO A 577 2.89 1.73 -8.99
C PRO A 577 2.10 2.74 -9.84
N ALA A 578 2.77 3.47 -10.73
CA ALA A 578 2.17 4.50 -11.57
C ALA A 578 0.95 4.00 -12.38
N GLY A 579 1.03 2.78 -12.93
CA GLY A 579 -0.08 2.16 -13.65
C GLY A 579 -1.30 1.93 -12.77
N LEU A 580 -1.10 1.52 -11.50
CA LEU A 580 -2.19 1.35 -10.53
C LEU A 580 -2.71 2.69 -10.04
N ALA A 581 -1.83 3.68 -9.84
CA ALA A 581 -2.21 5.05 -9.48
C ALA A 581 -3.13 5.67 -10.54
N ALA A 582 -2.87 5.44 -11.83
CA ALA A 582 -3.73 5.90 -12.91
C ALA A 582 -5.16 5.30 -12.84
N ARG A 583 -5.32 4.07 -12.33
CA ARG A 583 -6.63 3.41 -12.17
C ARG A 583 -7.49 4.04 -11.06
N VAL A 584 -6.88 4.70 -10.09
CA VAL A 584 -7.57 5.34 -8.95
C VAL A 584 -7.54 6.86 -9.01
N ALA A 585 -6.84 7.45 -9.98
CA ALA A 585 -6.79 8.90 -10.18
C ALA A 585 -8.21 9.49 -10.28
N PRO A 586 -8.51 10.62 -9.61
CA PRO A 586 -9.86 11.18 -9.59
C PRO A 586 -10.41 11.56 -10.99
N LEU A 587 -9.53 12.00 -11.90
CA LEU A 587 -9.88 12.46 -13.25
C LEU A 587 -9.69 11.39 -14.35
N ARG A 588 -9.52 10.12 -13.98
CA ARG A 588 -9.24 9.02 -14.93
C ARG A 588 -10.30 8.83 -16.03
N GLN A 589 -11.54 9.24 -15.77
CA GLN A 589 -12.63 9.14 -16.76
C GLN A 589 -12.56 10.21 -17.86
N ALA A 590 -11.91 11.35 -17.58
CA ALA A 590 -11.65 12.38 -18.60
C ALA A 590 -10.57 11.93 -19.60
N ALA A 591 -9.56 11.19 -19.13
CA ALA A 591 -8.49 10.65 -19.97
C ALA A 591 -8.97 9.61 -21.00
N GLY A 592 -10.10 8.93 -20.74
CA GLY A 592 -10.67 7.92 -21.64
C GLY A 592 -11.56 8.46 -22.77
N ARG A 593 -11.88 9.76 -22.80
CA ARG A 593 -12.74 10.38 -23.83
C ARG A 593 -11.97 11.02 -25.00
N GLY A 594 -10.64 10.85 -25.03
CA GLY A 594 -9.74 11.49 -25.99
C GLY A 594 -9.29 10.63 -27.17
N VAL A 595 -10.13 9.75 -27.73
CA VAL A 595 -9.98 9.23 -29.11
C VAL A 595 -11.38 8.91 -29.64
N VAL A 596 -12.07 9.91 -30.18
CA VAL A 596 -13.13 9.67 -31.16
C VAL A 596 -12.41 9.69 -32.51
N GLN A 597 -12.30 8.52 -33.14
CA GLN A 597 -11.96 8.43 -34.56
C GLN A 597 -12.95 9.35 -35.32
N PRO A 598 -12.49 10.26 -36.18
CA PRO A 598 -13.41 10.99 -37.03
C PRO A 598 -14.10 9.98 -37.93
N ASP A 599 -15.42 9.84 -37.76
CA ASP A 599 -16.26 9.04 -38.62
C ASP A 599 -16.08 9.52 -40.07
N SER A 600 -15.78 8.56 -40.93
CA SER A 600 -15.84 8.70 -42.37
C SER A 600 -17.29 8.98 -42.80
N MET A 601 -17.57 10.23 -43.17
CA MET A 601 -18.28 10.59 -44.40
C MET A 601 -18.02 12.05 -44.76
#